data_AF-A0A921B9Y1-F1
#
_entry.id   AF-A0A921B9Y1-F1
#
_cell.length_a   1.000
_cell.length_b   1.000
_cell.length_c   1.000
_cell.angle_alpha   90.00
_cell.angle_beta   90.00
_cell.angle_gamma   90.00
#
_symmetry.space_group_name_H-M   'P 1'
#
loop_
_entity.id
_entity.type
_entity.pdbx_description
1 polymer ?
#
loop_
_entity_poly.entity_id
_entity_poly.type
_entity_poly.pdbx_seq_one_letter_code
_entity_poly.pdbx_strand_id
1 'polypeptide(L)'
;MITTNTFFFLLLLLFGCLGVSSFSADEKENIRIYEKSSRAVVNISNIAVNYDFFYRAMPAKTRFPGPGFIITNRKNLSPIIMWLKMPANW
;
A
#
# COMPACT_ATOMS: atom_id res chain seq x y z
N MET A 1 -29.71 25.18 32.66
CA MET A 1 -29.02 26.19 31.80
C MET A 1 -27.55 25.87 31.49
N ILE A 2 -27.01 24.69 31.83
CA ILE A 2 -25.58 24.33 31.58
C ILE A 2 -25.40 23.42 30.35
N THR A 3 -26.44 22.72 29.91
CA THR A 3 -26.41 21.73 28.82
C THR A 3 -26.35 22.32 27.41
N THR A 4 -26.89 23.52 27.18
CA THR A 4 -26.88 24.17 25.86
C THR A 4 -25.50 24.71 25.47
N ASN A 5 -24.76 25.28 26.42
CA ASN A 5 -23.42 25.84 26.19
C ASN A 5 -22.36 24.75 26.00
N THR A 6 -22.49 23.62 26.70
CA THR A 6 -21.62 22.44 26.52
C THR A 6 -21.86 21.76 25.18
N PHE A 7 -23.10 21.66 24.72
CA PHE A 7 -23.44 21.13 23.39
C PHE A 7 -22.87 22.01 22.26
N PHE A 8 -22.96 23.34 22.40
CA PHE A 8 -22.41 24.27 21.41
C PHE A 8 -20.87 24.19 21.33
N PHE A 9 -20.20 24.02 22.48
CA PHE A 9 -18.74 23.82 22.53
C PHE A 9 -18.32 22.49 21.88
N LEU A 10 -19.08 21.42 22.11
CA LEU A 10 -18.86 20.11 21.48
C LEU A 10 -19.04 20.19 19.96
N LEU A 11 -20.05 20.93 19.50
CA LEU A 11 -20.32 21.16 18.08
C LEU A 11 -19.18 21.96 17.42
N LEU A 12 -18.67 23.00 18.08
CA LEU A 12 -17.55 23.79 17.59
C LEU A 12 -16.26 22.96 17.46
N LEU A 13 -16.01 22.06 18.42
CA LEU A 13 -14.89 21.11 18.39
C LEU A 13 -15.00 20.11 17.23
N LEU A 14 -16.21 19.66 16.90
CA LEU A 14 -16.48 18.77 15.76
C LEU A 14 -16.24 19.48 14.41
N PHE A 15 -16.61 20.76 14.29
CA PHE A 15 -16.40 21.51 13.04
C PHE A 15 -14.96 21.99 12.83
N GLY A 16 -14.21 22.27 13.91
CA GLY A 16 -12.80 22.70 13.81
C GLY A 16 -11.83 21.62 13.35
N CYS A 17 -12.24 20.34 13.37
CA CYS A 17 -11.42 19.20 12.97
C CYS A 17 -11.67 18.74 11.51
N LEU A 18 -12.64 19.36 10.81
CA LEU A 18 -12.92 19.05 9.40
C LEU A 18 -11.85 19.69 8.52
N GLY A 19 -10.77 18.92 8.38
CA GLY A 19 -9.49 19.29 7.81
C GLY A 19 -9.55 20.09 6.51
N VAL A 20 -8.77 21.16 6.48
CA VAL A 20 -8.30 21.76 5.24
C VAL A 20 -7.35 20.77 4.59
N SER A 21 -7.83 20.02 3.61
CA SER A 21 -6.97 19.38 2.61
C SER A 21 -7.23 20.05 1.26
N SER A 22 -6.88 21.33 1.16
CA SER A 22 -6.83 22.02 -0.14
C SER A 22 -5.57 21.58 -0.86
N PHE A 23 -5.59 20.38 -1.43
CA PHE A 23 -4.51 19.87 -2.27
C PHE A 23 -4.32 20.78 -3.50
N SER A 24 -3.08 21.05 -3.86
CA SER A 24 -2.74 21.74 -5.12
C SER A 24 -3.19 20.88 -6.31
N ALA A 25 -3.27 21.48 -7.51
CA ALA A 25 -3.65 20.74 -8.71
C ALA A 25 -2.71 19.55 -8.97
N ASP A 26 -1.40 19.75 -8.76
CA ASP A 26 -0.37 18.73 -8.93
C ASP A 26 -0.50 17.61 -7.90
N GLU A 27 -0.79 17.96 -6.65
CA GLU A 27 -0.95 16.98 -5.57
C GLU A 27 -2.21 16.14 -5.76
N LYS A 28 -3.32 16.76 -6.23
CA LYS A 28 -4.54 16.03 -6.62
C LYS A 28 -4.27 15.03 -7.74
N GLU A 29 -3.48 15.41 -8.74
CA GLU A 29 -3.14 14.53 -9.85
C GLU A 29 -2.29 13.34 -9.39
N ASN A 30 -1.31 13.60 -8.52
CA ASN A 30 -0.49 12.54 -7.93
C ASN A 30 -1.33 11.54 -7.13
N ILE A 31 -2.23 12.04 -6.26
CA ILE A 31 -3.17 11.21 -5.50
C ILE A 31 -4.04 10.39 -6.46
N ARG A 32 -4.59 11.00 -7.51
CA ARG A 32 -5.42 10.30 -8.51
C ARG A 32 -4.67 9.15 -9.20
N ILE A 33 -3.40 9.37 -9.56
CA ILE A 33 -2.56 8.34 -10.16
C ILE A 33 -2.31 7.19 -9.18
N TYR A 34 -1.97 7.49 -7.92
CA TYR A 34 -1.76 6.48 -6.88
C TYR A 34 -3.03 5.70 -6.55
N GLU A 35 -4.17 6.36 -6.38
CA GLU A 35 -5.46 5.69 -6.14
C GLU A 35 -5.83 4.74 -7.27
N LYS A 36 -5.64 5.17 -8.52
CA LYS A 36 -5.93 4.34 -9.69
C LYS A 36 -4.98 3.15 -9.81
N SER A 37 -3.70 3.33 -9.51
CA SER A 37 -2.63 2.38 -9.87
C SER A 37 -2.18 1.48 -8.70
N SER A 38 -2.46 1.85 -7.45
CA SER A 38 -2.07 1.14 -6.24
C SER A 38 -2.46 -0.34 -6.26
N ARG A 39 -3.66 -0.67 -6.76
CA ARG A 39 -4.17 -2.05 -6.85
C ARG A 39 -3.35 -2.96 -7.75
N ALA A 40 -2.57 -2.41 -8.68
CA ALA A 40 -1.73 -3.18 -9.58
C ALA A 40 -0.34 -3.46 -8.98
N VAL A 41 0.05 -2.77 -7.91
CA VAL A 41 1.34 -2.94 -7.24
C VAL A 41 1.23 -4.07 -6.23
N VAL A 42 2.10 -5.06 -6.34
CA VAL A 42 2.13 -6.25 -5.49
C VAL A 42 3.50 -6.40 -4.84
N ASN A 43 3.51 -6.92 -3.62
CA ASN A 43 4.75 -7.34 -2.98
C ASN A 43 5.05 -8.78 -3.40
N ILE A 44 6.20 -8.99 -4.04
CA ILE A 44 6.61 -10.32 -4.48
C ILE A 44 7.58 -10.90 -3.45
N SER A 45 7.18 -12.02 -2.86
CA SER A 45 8.04 -12.82 -1.99
C SER A 45 8.46 -14.10 -2.70
N ASN A 46 9.73 -14.47 -2.61
CA ASN A 46 10.21 -15.76 -3.09
C ASN A 46 10.28 -16.77 -1.91
N ILE A 47 10.00 -18.03 -2.21
CA ILE A 47 10.14 -19.15 -1.28
C ILE A 47 11.24 -20.03 -1.84
N ALA A 48 12.36 -20.08 -1.13
CA ALA A 48 13.44 -21.01 -1.41
C ALA A 48 13.23 -22.30 -0.62
N VAL A 49 13.82 -23.39 -1.08
CA VAL A 49 13.96 -24.60 -0.27
C VAL A 49 15.32 -24.53 0.41
N ASN A 50 15.32 -24.60 1.75
CA ASN A 50 16.54 -24.78 2.52
C ASN A 50 16.52 -26.17 3.17
N TYR A 51 17.66 -26.63 3.67
CA TYR A 51 17.81 -27.91 4.34
C TYR A 51 18.18 -27.71 5.80
N ASP A 52 17.54 -28.45 6.70
CA ASP A 52 17.94 -28.47 8.11
C ASP A 52 19.21 -29.34 8.33
N PHE A 53 19.66 -29.43 9.59
CA PHE A 53 20.81 -30.24 9.96
C PHE A 53 20.68 -31.74 9.58
N PHE A 54 19.45 -32.24 9.45
CA PHE A 54 19.13 -33.62 9.06
C PHE A 54 18.79 -33.75 7.57
N TYR A 55 19.15 -32.75 6.75
CA TYR A 55 18.86 -32.69 5.31
C TYR A 55 17.38 -32.78 4.95
N ARG A 56 16.49 -32.36 5.86
CA ARG A 56 15.06 -32.26 5.57
C ARG A 56 14.78 -30.95 4.83
N ALA A 57 14.05 -31.04 3.72
CA ALA A 57 13.61 -29.88 2.98
C ALA A 57 12.65 -29.03 3.82
N MET A 58 12.97 -27.75 4.01
CA MET A 58 12.14 -26.78 4.72
C MET A 58 11.94 -25.53 3.85
N PRO A 59 10.72 -24.98 3.79
CA PRO A 59 10.48 -23.72 3.09
C PRO A 59 11.20 -22.60 3.82
N ALA A 60 12.17 -21.98 3.14
CA ALA A 60 12.83 -20.78 3.59
C ALA A 60 12.25 -19.57 2.87
N LYS A 61 11.74 -18.60 3.61
CA LYS A 61 11.42 -17.29 3.04
C LYS A 61 12.71 -16.63 2.56
N THR A 62 12.74 -16.18 1.31
CA THR A 62 13.87 -15.35 0.86
C THR A 62 13.88 -14.03 1.61
N ARG A 63 15.08 -13.54 1.95
CA ARG A 63 15.28 -12.34 2.77
C ARG A 63 14.83 -11.02 2.10
N PHE A 64 14.55 -11.02 0.80
CA PHE A 64 14.28 -9.80 0.03
C PHE A 64 12.95 -9.88 -0.72
N PRO A 65 11.83 -9.58 -0.06
CA PRO A 65 10.60 -9.22 -0.77
C PRO A 65 10.87 -7.94 -1.58
N GLY A 66 10.35 -7.89 -2.81
CA GLY A 66 10.51 -6.71 -3.65
C GLY A 66 9.20 -6.31 -4.33
N PRO A 67 9.07 -5.03 -4.71
CA PRO A 67 7.88 -4.56 -5.40
C PRO A 67 7.84 -5.09 -6.83
N GLY A 68 6.64 -5.35 -7.30
CA GLY A 68 6.36 -5.57 -8.71
C GLY A 68 4.96 -5.10 -9.06
N PHE A 69 4.60 -5.28 -10.32
CA PHE A 69 3.29 -4.87 -10.82
C PHE A 69 2.68 -5.94 -11.72
N ILE A 70 1.35 -5.99 -11.69
CA ILE A 70 0.55 -6.89 -12.52
C ILE A 70 0.47 -6.32 -13.93
N ILE A 71 0.98 -7.06 -14.90
CA ILE A 71 0.81 -6.82 -16.33
C ILE A 71 -0.16 -7.89 -16.84
N THR A 72 -1.45 -7.58 -16.89
CA THR A 72 -2.41 -8.44 -17.60
C THR A 72 -3.24 -7.62 -18.56
N ASN A 73 -3.41 -8.14 -19.77
CA ASN A 73 -4.29 -7.55 -20.76
C ASN A 73 -5.68 -8.22 -20.74
N ARG A 74 -5.88 -9.37 -20.07
CA ARG A 74 -7.14 -10.14 -20.17
C ARG A 74 -7.60 -10.75 -18.85
N LYS A 75 -8.92 -10.70 -18.63
CA LYS A 75 -9.62 -11.18 -17.42
C LYS A 75 -9.56 -12.70 -17.18
N ASN A 76 -9.06 -13.49 -18.13
CA ASN A 76 -9.10 -14.97 -18.11
C ASN A 76 -7.73 -15.66 -18.24
N LEU A 77 -6.62 -14.95 -18.07
CA LEU A 77 -5.27 -15.54 -18.09
C LEU A 77 -4.53 -15.17 -16.81
N SER A 78 -3.70 -16.08 -16.32
CA SER A 78 -2.83 -15.85 -15.17
C SER A 78 -2.06 -14.54 -15.34
N PRO A 79 -2.08 -13.64 -14.35
CA PRO A 79 -1.41 -12.35 -14.46
C PRO A 79 0.10 -12.53 -14.64
N ILE A 80 0.69 -11.84 -15.62
CA ILE A 80 2.15 -11.74 -15.73
C ILE A 80 2.59 -10.71 -14.69
N ILE A 81 3.51 -11.09 -13.80
CA ILE A 81 4.03 -10.21 -12.75
C ILE A 81 5.46 -9.84 -13.13
N MET A 82 5.76 -8.55 -13.23
CA MET A 82 7.12 -8.06 -13.51
C MET A 82 7.77 -7.57 -12.22
N TRP A 83 9.00 -8.04 -11.97
CA TRP A 83 9.83 -7.58 -10.86
C TRP A 83 10.44 -6.23 -11.17
N LEU A 84 10.36 -5.29 -10.21
CA LEU A 84 11.14 -4.07 -10.26
C LEU A 84 12.50 -4.31 -9.57
N LYS A 85 13.59 -4.30 -10.33
CA LYS A 85 14.94 -4.29 -9.74
C LYS A 85 15.21 -2.88 -9.21
N MET A 86 15.14 -2.72 -7.90
CA MET A 86 15.61 -1.48 -7.27
C MET A 86 17.15 -1.42 -7.33
N PRO A 87 17.72 -0.25 -7.68
CA PRO A 87 19.16 -0.09 -7.69
C PRO A 87 19.69 -0.15 -6.25
N ALA A 88 20.87 -0.75 -6.06
CA ALA A 88 21.40 -1.16 -4.76
C ALA A 88 21.96 0.00 -3.91
N ASN A 89 21.71 1.25 -4.29
CA ASN A 89 22.35 2.46 -3.78
C ASN A 89 21.41 3.33 -2.93
N TRP A 90 20.51 2.72 -2.16
CA TRP A 90 19.72 3.37 -1.11
C TRP A 90 20.16 2.88 0.26
#